data_AF-A0A7V6GLK6-F1
#
_entry.id   AF-A0A7V6GLK6-F1
#
_cell.length_a   1.000
_cell.length_b   1.000
_cell.length_c   1.000
_cell.angle_alpha   90.00
_cell.angle_beta   90.00
_cell.angle_gamma   90.00
#
_symmetry.space_group_name_H-M   'P 1'
#
loop_
_entity.id
_entity.type
_entity.pdbx_description
1 polymer ?
#
loop_
_entity_poly.entity_id
_entity_poly.type
_entity_poly.pdbx_seq_one_letter_code
_entity_poly.pdbx_strand_id
1 'polypeptide(L)'
;MKKTQINTLLIFAIIFFAAIIILNGCSGRADIKTLVKNKLTSEDEMNVAVAIVEEFFNHLKSEDYEKAYGLLSLKDKRKHDLSDFKEEFKNVTRIIEVETNWVEIKNNIANVGIDLTDLYDGEEKVYKDLIVSLLKGEDGSWGINFWH
;
A
#
# COMPACT_ATOMS: atom_id res chain seq x y z
N MET A 1 -8.44 -62.59 -19.61
CA MET A 1 -7.29 -61.65 -19.46
C MET A 1 -7.37 -60.57 -20.53
N LYS A 2 -7.98 -59.42 -20.23
CA LYS A 2 -7.98 -58.20 -21.06
C LYS A 2 -8.11 -56.98 -20.15
N LYS A 3 -7.02 -56.57 -19.49
CA LYS A 3 -7.01 -55.37 -18.64
C LYS A 3 -5.71 -54.55 -18.75
N THR A 4 -4.95 -54.76 -19.83
CA THR A 4 -3.60 -54.20 -19.98
C THR A 4 -3.40 -53.39 -21.27
N GLN A 5 -4.48 -53.04 -22.00
CA GLN A 5 -4.36 -52.20 -23.21
C GLN A 5 -5.01 -50.82 -23.10
N ILE A 6 -5.83 -50.54 -22.08
CA ILE A 6 -6.47 -49.22 -21.92
C ILE A 6 -5.51 -48.21 -21.25
N ASN A 7 -4.59 -48.66 -20.39
CA ASN A 7 -3.66 -47.76 -19.70
C ASN A 7 -2.55 -47.20 -20.59
N THR A 8 -2.15 -47.89 -21.66
CA THR A 8 -1.05 -47.40 -22.50
C THR A 8 -1.52 -46.29 -23.44
N LEU A 9 -2.78 -46.34 -23.93
CA LEU A 9 -3.33 -45.32 -24.82
C LEU A 9 -3.59 -43.98 -24.11
N LEU A 10 -3.97 -44.03 -22.83
CA LEU A 10 -4.24 -42.85 -22.01
C LEU A 10 -2.97 -42.08 -21.61
N ILE A 11 -1.84 -42.79 -21.45
CA ILE A 11 -0.55 -42.18 -21.12
C ILE A 11 0.02 -41.40 -22.30
N PHE A 12 -0.14 -41.88 -23.54
CA PHE A 12 0.29 -41.15 -24.73
C PHE A 12 -0.53 -39.87 -25.00
N ALA A 13 -1.82 -39.86 -24.66
CA ALA A 13 -2.66 -38.67 -24.80
C ALA A 13 -2.28 -37.53 -23.84
N ILE A 14 -1.83 -37.86 -22.62
CA ILE A 14 -1.41 -36.87 -21.62
C ILE A 14 -0.07 -36.22 -22.01
N ILE A 15 0.87 -36.99 -22.57
CA ILE A 15 2.17 -36.47 -23.02
C ILE A 15 2.02 -35.57 -24.26
N PHE A 16 1.08 -35.88 -25.16
CA PHE A 16 0.81 -35.04 -26.33
C PHE A 16 0.14 -33.71 -25.95
N PHE A 17 -0.73 -33.69 -24.94
CA PHE A 17 -1.31 -32.45 -24.40
C PHE A 17 -0.28 -31.59 -23.64
N ALA A 18 0.68 -32.21 -22.95
CA ALA A 18 1.76 -31.49 -22.28
C ALA A 18 2.72 -30.81 -23.28
N ALA A 19 2.96 -31.41 -24.45
CA ALA A 19 3.85 -30.84 -25.47
C ALA A 19 3.25 -29.61 -26.18
N ILE A 20 1.92 -29.51 -26.30
CA ILE A 20 1.24 -28.37 -26.95
C ILE A 20 1.28 -27.11 -26.07
N ILE A 21 1.37 -27.25 -24.73
CA ILE A 21 1.53 -26.11 -23.81
C ILE A 21 2.94 -25.48 -23.94
N ILE A 22 3.94 -26.25 -24.37
CA ILE A 22 5.34 -25.78 -24.46
C ILE A 22 5.62 -25.04 -25.79
N LEU A 23 4.75 -25.15 -26.80
CA LEU A 23 4.97 -24.55 -28.13
C LEU A 23 4.15 -23.28 -28.41
N ASN A 24 3.22 -22.90 -27.52
CA ASN A 24 2.53 -21.59 -27.58
C ASN A 24 2.67 -20.77 -26.28
N GLY A 25 3.49 -21.22 -25.32
CA GLY A 25 3.87 -20.46 -24.13
C GLY A 25 5.03 -19.53 -24.45
N CYS A 26 4.70 -18.32 -24.90
CA CYS A 26 5.63 -17.22 -25.12
C CYS A 26 6.64 -17.09 -23.94
N SER A 27 7.90 -16.93 -24.30
CA SER A 27 9.06 -16.70 -23.43
C SER A 27 8.76 -15.88 -22.18
N GLY A 28 8.68 -16.54 -21.03
CA GLY A 28 8.46 -15.92 -19.73
C GLY A 28 9.34 -16.55 -18.66
N ARG A 29 10.66 -16.61 -18.89
CA ARG A 29 11.61 -16.64 -17.77
C ARG A 29 11.49 -15.27 -17.11
N ALA A 30 10.49 -15.10 -16.24
CA ALA A 30 10.55 -14.03 -15.25
C ALA A 30 11.81 -14.31 -14.45
N ASP A 31 12.84 -13.51 -14.73
CA ASP A 31 14.17 -13.66 -14.16
C ASP A 31 13.97 -13.68 -12.63
N ILE A 32 14.33 -14.78 -11.95
CA ILE A 32 14.08 -14.93 -10.52
C ILE A 32 14.71 -13.74 -9.75
N LYS A 33 15.79 -13.17 -10.29
CA LYS A 33 16.39 -11.92 -9.83
C LYS A 33 15.45 -10.72 -9.94
N THR A 34 14.67 -10.59 -11.01
CA THR A 34 13.66 -9.53 -11.16
C THR A 34 12.49 -9.71 -10.20
N LEU A 35 12.04 -10.94 -9.94
CA LEU A 35 10.97 -11.21 -8.96
C LEU A 35 11.42 -10.90 -7.53
N VAL A 36 12.64 -11.31 -7.14
CA VAL A 36 13.20 -11.01 -5.81
C VAL A 36 13.47 -9.51 -5.67
N LYS A 37 14.05 -8.87 -6.70
CA LYS A 37 14.27 -7.42 -6.70
C LYS A 37 12.95 -6.65 -6.59
N ASN A 38 11.92 -7.04 -7.33
CA ASN A 38 10.62 -6.38 -7.29
C ASN A 38 9.91 -6.55 -5.94
N LYS A 39 10.04 -7.74 -5.31
CA LYS A 39 9.48 -8.00 -3.99
C LYS A 39 10.18 -7.21 -2.89
N LEU A 40 11.51 -7.10 -2.96
CA LEU A 40 12.30 -6.27 -2.04
C LEU A 40 11.97 -4.78 -2.23
N THR A 41 11.86 -4.31 -3.48
CA THR A 41 11.45 -2.92 -3.73
C THR A 41 10.00 -2.64 -3.30
N SER A 42 9.09 -3.62 -3.38
CA SER A 42 7.72 -3.41 -2.87
C SER A 42 7.69 -3.33 -1.35
N GLU A 43 8.52 -4.12 -0.67
CA GLU A 43 8.65 -4.06 0.80
C GLU A 43 9.30 -2.74 1.23
N ASP A 44 10.32 -2.27 0.51
CA ASP A 44 10.92 -0.96 0.72
C ASP A 44 9.91 0.17 0.51
N GLU A 45 9.10 0.12 -0.56
CA GLU A 45 8.05 1.11 -0.81
C GLU A 45 6.94 1.08 0.25
N MET A 46 6.57 -0.11 0.73
CA MET A 46 5.63 -0.28 1.84
C MET A 46 6.18 0.36 3.12
N ASN A 47 7.44 0.12 3.45
CA ASN A 47 8.09 0.73 4.61
C ASN A 47 8.16 2.27 4.50
N VAL A 48 8.43 2.79 3.31
CA VAL A 48 8.41 4.25 3.06
C VAL A 48 7.00 4.82 3.27
N ALA A 49 5.96 4.16 2.75
CA ALA A 49 4.59 4.62 2.94
C ALA A 49 4.18 4.65 4.41
N VAL A 50 4.50 3.59 5.16
CA VAL A 50 4.25 3.52 6.61
C VAL A 50 5.00 4.62 7.35
N ALA A 51 6.29 4.82 7.06
CA ALA A 51 7.10 5.85 7.70
C ALA A 51 6.53 7.27 7.49
N ILE A 52 6.04 7.57 6.28
CA ILE A 52 5.40 8.87 6.00
C ILE A 52 4.12 9.05 6.82
N VAL A 53 3.30 8.01 6.98
CA VAL A 53 2.07 8.07 7.79
C VAL A 53 2.41 8.26 9.27
N GLU A 54 3.38 7.51 9.79
CA GLU A 54 3.84 7.66 11.17
C GLU A 54 4.41 9.06 11.42
N GLU A 55 5.25 9.57 10.53
CA GLU A 55 5.81 10.92 10.62
C GLU A 55 4.72 12.00 10.56
N PHE A 56 3.73 11.84 9.68
CA PHE A 56 2.57 12.72 9.58
C PHE A 56 1.82 12.81 10.90
N PHE A 57 1.44 11.67 11.49
CA PHE A 57 0.73 11.67 12.77
C PHE A 57 1.60 12.11 13.95
N ASN A 58 2.91 11.87 13.92
CA ASN A 58 3.83 12.41 14.92
C ASN A 58 3.85 13.93 14.90
N HIS A 59 3.85 14.54 13.70
CA HIS A 59 3.72 15.98 13.55
C HIS A 59 2.36 16.50 14.01
N LEU A 60 1.26 15.80 13.73
CA LEU A 60 -0.06 16.16 14.24
C LEU A 60 -0.12 16.10 15.78
N LYS A 61 0.44 15.05 16.39
CA LYS A 61 0.53 14.90 17.86
C LYS A 61 1.31 16.05 18.51
N SER A 62 2.34 16.56 17.84
CA SER A 62 3.15 17.68 18.31
C SER A 62 2.63 19.05 17.84
N GLU A 63 1.45 19.10 17.20
CA GLU A 63 0.86 20.31 16.61
C GLU A 63 1.79 21.03 15.60
N ASP A 64 2.73 20.30 14.98
CA ASP A 64 3.66 20.79 13.96
C ASP A 64 3.01 20.70 12.58
N TYR A 65 1.97 21.51 12.37
CA TYR A 65 1.16 21.49 11.14
C TYR A 65 1.96 21.86 9.89
N GLU A 66 3.06 22.60 10.01
CA GLU A 66 3.93 22.95 8.88
C GLU A 66 4.64 21.72 8.33
N LYS A 67 5.21 20.89 9.22
CA LYS A 67 5.84 19.64 8.79
C LYS A 67 4.83 18.60 8.35
N ALA A 68 3.69 18.48 9.04
CA ALA A 68 2.59 17.59 8.61
C ALA A 68 2.09 17.97 7.21
N TYR A 69 1.85 19.26 6.96
CA TYR A 69 1.51 19.77 5.63
C TYR A 69 2.62 19.47 4.61
N GLY A 70 3.88 19.55 5.04
CA GLY A 70 5.06 19.18 4.28
C GLY A 70 5.05 17.73 3.74
N LEU A 71 4.29 16.82 4.34
CA LEU A 71 4.15 15.43 3.90
C LEU A 71 2.97 15.18 2.96
N LEU A 72 2.13 16.19 2.71
CA LEU A 72 1.02 16.04 1.76
C LEU A 72 1.52 15.89 0.32
N SER A 73 0.71 15.22 -0.49
CA SER A 73 0.94 15.04 -1.91
C SER A 73 1.06 16.39 -2.64
N LEU A 74 1.90 16.45 -3.66
CA LEU A 74 2.00 17.64 -4.52
C LEU A 74 0.64 17.99 -5.17
N LYS A 75 -0.22 16.99 -5.38
CA LYS A 75 -1.58 17.19 -5.89
C LYS A 75 -2.41 18.06 -4.95
N ASP A 76 -2.37 17.78 -3.65
CA ASP A 76 -3.13 18.53 -2.64
C ASP A 76 -2.54 19.92 -2.44
N LYS A 77 -1.21 20.02 -2.32
CA LYS A 77 -0.50 21.30 -2.16
C LYS A 77 -0.68 22.28 -3.32
N ARG A 78 -1.14 21.81 -4.49
CA ARG A 78 -1.48 22.67 -5.64
C ARG A 78 -2.87 23.30 -5.52
N LYS A 79 -3.75 22.74 -4.70
CA LYS A 79 -5.16 23.15 -4.59
C LYS A 79 -5.48 23.80 -3.25
N HIS A 80 -4.78 23.40 -2.20
CA HIS A 80 -4.98 23.83 -0.84
C HIS A 80 -3.65 24.33 -0.29
N ASP A 81 -3.70 25.34 0.55
CA ASP A 81 -2.52 25.87 1.23
C ASP A 81 -2.44 25.41 2.70
N LEU A 82 -1.39 25.87 3.39
CA LEU A 82 -1.19 25.56 4.81
C LEU A 82 -2.31 26.13 5.70
N SER A 83 -2.92 27.25 5.31
CA SER A 83 -4.04 27.85 6.06
C SER A 83 -5.27 26.95 5.95
N ASP A 84 -5.59 26.46 4.75
CA ASP A 84 -6.65 25.47 4.54
C ASP A 84 -6.40 24.22 5.38
N PHE A 85 -5.16 23.72 5.39
CA PHE A 85 -4.78 22.56 6.22
C PHE A 85 -5.03 22.80 7.70
N LYS A 86 -4.57 23.94 8.25
CA LYS A 86 -4.76 24.28 9.67
C LYS A 86 -6.24 24.43 10.04
N GLU A 87 -7.10 24.84 9.10
CA GLU A 87 -8.54 24.97 9.32
C GLU A 87 -9.17 23.61 9.70
N GLU A 88 -8.76 22.54 9.02
CA GLU A 88 -9.28 21.18 9.21
C GLU A 88 -9.02 20.66 10.63
N PHE A 89 -7.98 21.17 11.30
CA PHE A 89 -7.60 20.77 12.66
C PHE A 89 -8.14 21.68 13.76
N LYS A 90 -8.91 22.73 13.45
CA LYS A 90 -9.42 23.67 14.48
C LYS A 90 -10.25 22.99 15.58
N ASN A 91 -10.91 21.89 15.24
CA ASN A 91 -11.75 21.12 16.16
C ASN A 91 -11.19 19.72 16.44
N VAL A 92 -9.94 19.45 16.02
CA VAL A 92 -9.34 18.14 16.22
C VAL A 92 -8.88 18.01 17.66
N THR A 93 -9.26 16.88 18.24
CA THR A 93 -8.90 16.45 19.58
C THR A 93 -7.46 15.97 19.65
N ARG A 94 -6.95 15.81 20.87
CA ARG A 94 -5.57 15.40 21.08
C ARG A 94 -5.37 13.95 20.66
N ILE A 95 -4.56 13.72 19.63
CA ILE A 95 -4.14 12.38 19.22
C ILE A 95 -3.19 11.81 20.28
N ILE A 96 -3.45 10.59 20.73
CA ILE A 96 -2.64 9.87 21.71
C ILE A 96 -1.73 8.88 20.97
N GLU A 97 -2.33 8.00 20.19
CA GLU A 97 -1.65 6.86 19.58
C GLU A 97 -2.14 6.61 18.15
N VAL A 98 -1.23 6.08 17.34
CA VAL A 98 -1.54 5.60 15.99
C VAL A 98 -0.77 4.30 15.82
N GLU A 99 -1.48 3.23 15.47
CA GLU A 99 -0.90 1.92 15.21
C GLU A 99 -1.15 1.56 13.74
N THR A 100 -0.08 1.15 13.04
CA THR A 100 -0.19 0.69 11.66
C THR A 100 -0.48 -0.81 11.63
N ASN A 101 -1.61 -1.20 11.03
CA ASN A 101 -2.06 -2.59 10.96
C ASN A 101 -1.60 -3.29 9.68
N TRP A 102 -1.74 -2.61 8.54
CA TRP A 102 -1.41 -3.17 7.23
C TRP A 102 -1.09 -2.05 6.23
N VAL A 103 -0.38 -2.43 5.17
CA VAL A 103 -0.11 -1.55 4.03
C VAL A 103 -0.28 -2.32 2.73
N GLU A 104 -0.91 -1.69 1.75
CA GLU A 104 -1.09 -2.22 0.41
C GLU A 104 -0.68 -1.16 -0.62
N ILE A 105 0.17 -1.53 -1.58
CA ILE A 105 0.54 -0.67 -2.70
C ILE A 105 -0.04 -1.23 -3.99
N LYS A 106 -0.78 -0.39 -4.70
CA LYS A 106 -1.32 -0.66 -6.03
C LYS A 106 -0.99 0.51 -6.95
N ASN A 107 -0.09 0.27 -7.90
CA ASN A 107 0.39 1.27 -8.84
C ASN A 107 1.00 2.49 -8.12
N ASN A 108 0.38 3.66 -8.27
CA ASN A 108 0.78 4.93 -7.69
C ASN A 108 -0.03 5.30 -6.44
N ILE A 109 -0.70 4.33 -5.82
CA ILE A 109 -1.48 4.50 -4.60
C ILE A 109 -0.97 3.53 -3.54
N ALA A 110 -0.68 4.03 -2.35
CA ALA A 110 -0.44 3.23 -1.16
C ALA A 110 -1.58 3.48 -0.17
N ASN A 111 -2.15 2.43 0.37
CA ASN A 111 -3.13 2.51 1.45
C ASN A 111 -2.51 1.91 2.70
N VAL A 112 -2.53 2.68 3.79
CA VAL A 112 -2.06 2.28 5.11
C VAL A 112 -3.27 2.21 6.02
N GLY A 113 -3.58 1.02 6.52
CA GLY A 113 -4.61 0.80 7.52
C GLY A 113 -4.08 1.07 8.91
N ILE A 114 -4.75 1.93 9.67
CA ILE A 114 -4.34 2.33 11.02
C ILE A 114 -5.49 2.21 12.02
N ASP A 115 -5.11 2.03 13.29
CA ASP A 115 -5.95 2.35 14.43
C ASP A 115 -5.48 3.68 15.03
N LEU A 116 -6.41 4.55 15.41
CA LEU A 116 -6.16 5.87 15.98
C LEU A 116 -6.80 5.95 17.36
N THR A 117 -6.02 6.33 18.37
CA THR A 117 -6.53 6.65 19.70
C THR A 117 -6.46 8.17 19.90
N ASP A 118 -7.61 8.80 20.19
CA ASP A 118 -7.71 10.21 20.53
C ASP A 118 -8.24 10.42 21.95
N LEU A 119 -8.04 11.64 22.48
CA LEU A 119 -8.67 12.10 23.71
C LEU A 119 -9.80 13.07 23.36
N TYR A 120 -11.02 12.56 23.31
CA TYR A 120 -12.21 13.33 23.01
C TYR A 120 -13.02 13.57 24.28
N ASP A 121 -13.22 14.85 24.65
CA ASP A 121 -13.99 15.26 25.83
C ASP A 121 -13.48 14.62 27.15
N GLY A 122 -12.15 14.43 27.24
CA GLY A 122 -11.50 13.80 28.40
C GLY A 122 -11.58 12.27 28.43
N GLU A 123 -12.21 11.64 27.43
CA GLU A 123 -12.27 10.19 27.27
C GLU A 123 -11.39 9.71 26.11
N GLU A 124 -10.70 8.59 26.30
CA GLU A 124 -9.95 7.94 25.22
C GLU A 124 -10.92 7.23 24.28
N LYS A 125 -10.89 7.56 22.99
CA LYS A 125 -11.65 6.84 21.96
C LYS A 125 -10.71 6.22 20.96
N VAL A 126 -11.00 4.98 20.59
CA VAL A 126 -10.24 4.21 19.60
C VAL A 126 -11.08 4.10 18.33
N TYR A 127 -10.53 4.58 17.23
CA TYR A 127 -11.07 4.44 15.88
C TYR A 127 -10.24 3.39 15.15
N LYS A 128 -10.91 2.35 14.66
CA LYS A 128 -10.25 1.21 14.02
C LYS A 128 -10.45 1.20 12.53
N ASP A 129 -9.54 0.53 11.84
CA ASP A 129 -9.62 0.29 10.39
C ASP A 129 -9.72 1.59 9.56
N LEU A 130 -9.10 2.67 10.05
CA LEU A 130 -8.97 3.90 9.28
C LEU A 130 -7.97 3.67 8.14
N ILE A 131 -8.22 4.28 6.99
CA ILE A 131 -7.34 4.14 5.83
C ILE A 131 -6.75 5.51 5.50
N VAL A 132 -5.43 5.57 5.47
CA VAL A 132 -4.67 6.71 4.98
C VAL A 132 -4.10 6.36 3.61
N SER A 133 -4.50 7.12 2.60
CA SER A 133 -4.00 6.96 1.23
C SER A 133 -2.83 7.89 0.95
N LEU A 134 -1.83 7.39 0.23
CA LEU A 134 -0.73 8.17 -0.34
C LEU A 134 -0.77 8.08 -1.85
N LEU A 135 -0.33 9.14 -2.50
CA LEU A 135 -0.15 9.20 -3.95
C LEU A 135 1.32 9.31 -4.28
N LYS A 136 1.77 8.51 -5.25
CA LYS A 136 3.10 8.64 -5.82
C LYS A 136 3.11 9.76 -6.85
N GLY A 137 3.96 10.76 -6.63
CA GLY A 137 4.23 11.85 -7.55
C GLY A 137 5.00 11.40 -8.78
N GLU A 138 5.06 12.27 -9.79
CA GLU A 138 5.84 12.05 -11.02
C GLU A 138 7.35 11.98 -10.74
N ASP A 139 7.81 12.64 -9.67
CA ASP A 139 9.18 12.57 -9.14
C ASP A 139 9.48 11.27 -8.39
N GLY A 140 8.49 10.38 -8.26
CA GLY A 140 8.60 9.11 -7.55
C GLY A 140 8.44 9.21 -6.04
N SER A 141 8.23 10.40 -5.48
CA SER A 141 7.99 10.59 -4.05
C SER A 141 6.55 10.19 -3.66
N TRP A 142 6.37 9.67 -2.45
CA TRP A 142 5.05 9.43 -1.88
C TRP A 142 4.63 10.63 -1.03
N GLY A 143 3.33 10.96 -1.03
CA GLY A 143 2.78 11.96 -0.12
C GLY A 143 1.33 11.66 0.24
N ILE A 144 0.90 12.09 1.42
CA ILE A 144 -0.45 11.88 1.96
C ILE A 144 -1.48 12.53 1.02
N ASN A 145 -2.53 11.78 0.66
CA ASN A 145 -3.70 12.26 -0.08
C ASN A 145 -4.81 12.59 0.91
N PHE A 146 -4.81 13.84 1.38
CA PHE A 146 -5.59 14.29 2.53
C PHE A 146 -7.02 14.70 2.15
N TRP A 147 -7.18 15.56 1.13
CA TRP A 147 -8.49 16.06 0.68
C TRP A 147 -9.07 15.23 -0.48
N HIS A 148 -9.07 13.91 -0.34
CA HIS A 148 -9.42 12.99 -1.44
C HIS A 148 -10.75 13.31 -2.13
#